data_AF-A0A962VQU1-F1
#
_entry.id   AF-A0A962VQU1-F1
#
_cell.length_a   1.000
_cell.length_b   1.000
_cell.length_c   1.000
_cell.angle_alpha   90.00
_cell.angle_beta   90.00
_cell.angle_gamma   90.00
#
_symmetry.space_group_name_H-M   'P 1'
#
loop_
_entity.id
_entity.type
_entity.pdbx_description
1 polymer ?
#
loop_
_entity_poly.entity_id
_entity_poly.type
_entity_poly.pdbx_seq_one_letter_code
_entity_poly.pdbx_strand_id
1 'polypeptide(L)'
;MKLFGHEALSREALAQFIKGLPPNLKFLGPLLTEYTVHHALNRDVLDVITAGHWRSGGQKHHFMRADGQSERQAYELGKRWVASNGKEAAISLRKLFKAGSTRNFNQNFVAGPLGYAFHALQDSYAPAHVTRTKREMDFVITRIHVYDEKNKTAHGSWPGHDELDQKASVNWRNPLGQEAVAACRELAKIVVVSALEKTDTGFERRWTSLWQTFVSVFLLERLSV
;
A
#
# COMPACT_ATOMS: atom_id res chain seq x y z
N MET A 1 -14.36 -11.83 -1.08
CA MET A 1 -13.58 -10.57 -0.95
C MET A 1 -14.44 -9.40 -0.48
N LYS A 2 -14.48 -9.16 0.84
CA LYS A 2 -15.19 -8.02 1.43
C LYS A 2 -14.26 -6.79 1.39
N LEU A 3 -14.60 -5.83 0.53
CA LEU A 3 -13.92 -4.54 0.33
C LEU A 3 -13.67 -3.75 1.63
N PHE A 4 -14.39 -4.04 2.72
CA PHE A 4 -14.40 -3.26 3.95
C PHE A 4 -13.06 -3.14 4.70
N GLY A 5 -12.13 -4.09 4.52
CA GLY A 5 -10.84 -4.07 5.23
C GLY A 5 -9.90 -2.95 4.77
N HIS A 6 -9.67 -2.87 3.45
CA HIS A 6 -8.88 -1.80 2.84
C HIS A 6 -9.46 -0.41 3.13
N GLU A 7 -10.78 -0.31 3.20
CA GLU A 7 -11.46 0.95 3.50
C GLU A 7 -11.10 1.43 4.90
N ALA A 8 -11.29 0.58 5.90
CA ALA A 8 -11.05 0.93 7.30
C ALA A 8 -9.58 1.29 7.54
N LEU A 9 -8.64 0.49 7.01
CA LEU A 9 -7.20 0.76 7.12
C LEU A 9 -6.82 2.09 6.46
N SER A 10 -7.32 2.35 5.25
CA SER A 10 -7.03 3.58 4.52
C SER A 10 -7.60 4.81 5.22
N ARG A 11 -8.86 4.74 5.69
CA ARG A 11 -9.51 5.84 6.42
C ARG A 11 -8.77 6.17 7.70
N GLU A 12 -8.41 5.16 8.50
CA GLU A 12 -7.69 5.36 9.75
C GLU A 12 -6.29 5.95 9.51
N ALA A 13 -5.53 5.41 8.54
CA ALA A 13 -4.21 5.93 8.20
C ALA A 13 -4.24 7.40 7.77
N LEU A 14 -5.20 7.76 6.90
CA LEU A 14 -5.37 9.13 6.41
C LEU A 14 -5.89 10.06 7.49
N ALA A 15 -6.79 9.62 8.37
CA ALA A 15 -7.26 10.40 9.50
C ALA A 15 -6.10 10.77 10.45
N GLN A 16 -5.26 9.80 10.81
CA GLN A 16 -4.07 10.04 11.64
C GLN A 16 -3.08 10.99 10.95
N PHE A 17 -2.82 10.78 9.65
CA PHE A 17 -1.95 11.63 8.86
C PHE A 17 -2.44 13.08 8.83
N ILE A 18 -3.72 13.28 8.47
CA ILE A 18 -4.34 14.60 8.34
C ILE A 18 -4.36 15.32 9.68
N LYS A 19 -4.63 14.62 10.78
CA LYS A 19 -4.57 15.19 12.14
C LYS A 19 -3.20 15.80 12.41
N GLY A 20 -2.12 15.11 12.01
CA GLY A 20 -0.74 15.57 12.18
C GLY A 20 -0.26 16.66 11.22
N LEU A 21 -1.01 16.99 10.17
CA LEU A 21 -0.60 18.02 9.21
C LEU A 21 -0.54 19.43 9.85
N PRO A 22 0.42 20.28 9.45
CA PRO A 22 0.44 21.68 9.85
C PRO A 22 -0.73 22.45 9.19
N PRO A 23 -1.15 23.60 9.75
CA PRO A 23 -2.33 24.36 9.28
C PRO A 23 -2.30 24.67 7.78
N ASN A 24 -1.14 25.06 7.24
CA ASN A 24 -0.97 25.41 5.83
C ASN A 24 -1.10 24.23 4.86
N LEU A 25 -1.13 22.99 5.35
CA LEU A 25 -1.30 21.77 4.54
C LEU A 25 -2.65 21.09 4.79
N LYS A 26 -3.53 21.62 5.66
CA LYS A 26 -4.83 20.99 5.95
C LYS A 26 -5.75 20.86 4.74
N PHE A 27 -5.57 21.69 3.71
CA PHE A 27 -6.29 21.58 2.44
C PHE A 27 -6.06 20.24 1.72
N LEU A 28 -4.98 19.52 2.05
CA LEU A 28 -4.71 18.18 1.51
C LEU A 28 -5.69 17.14 2.03
N GLY A 29 -6.38 17.38 3.15
CA GLY A 29 -7.32 16.42 3.73
C GLY A 29 -8.39 15.98 2.73
N PRO A 30 -9.24 16.90 2.24
CA PRO A 30 -10.24 16.57 1.22
C PRO A 30 -9.66 16.00 -0.08
N LEU A 31 -8.41 16.32 -0.42
CA LEU A 31 -7.74 15.84 -1.63
C LEU A 31 -7.27 14.38 -1.52
N LEU A 32 -6.91 13.95 -0.31
CA LEU A 32 -6.28 12.66 -0.07
C LEU A 32 -7.23 11.61 0.53
N THR A 33 -8.39 11.97 1.08
CA THR A 33 -9.27 11.02 1.77
C THR A 33 -10.07 10.13 0.82
N GLU A 34 -11.27 10.56 0.41
CA GLU A 34 -12.27 9.69 -0.22
C GLU A 34 -11.74 9.03 -1.51
N TYR A 35 -10.99 9.78 -2.33
CA TYR A 35 -10.45 9.25 -3.58
C TYR A 35 -9.37 8.19 -3.34
N THR A 36 -8.47 8.36 -2.36
CA THR A 36 -7.42 7.37 -2.09
C THR A 36 -8.04 6.08 -1.56
N VAL A 37 -9.03 6.22 -0.67
CA VAL A 37 -9.81 5.09 -0.14
C VAL A 37 -10.50 4.36 -1.29
N HIS A 38 -11.18 5.09 -2.18
CA HIS A 38 -11.85 4.53 -3.36
C HIS A 38 -10.90 3.75 -4.27
N HIS A 39 -9.72 4.29 -4.57
CA HIS A 39 -8.73 3.61 -5.42
C HIS A 39 -8.06 2.42 -4.75
N ALA A 40 -7.86 2.46 -3.43
CA ALA A 40 -7.37 1.31 -2.67
C ALA A 40 -8.37 0.14 -2.70
N LEU A 41 -9.67 0.45 -2.66
CA LEU A 41 -10.75 -0.55 -2.74
C LEU A 41 -10.92 -1.12 -4.14
N ASN A 42 -10.89 -0.27 -5.16
CA ASN A 42 -11.21 -0.68 -6.52
C ASN A 42 -10.08 -1.39 -7.24
N ARG A 43 -8.88 -1.48 -6.64
CA ARG A 43 -7.75 -2.17 -7.27
C ARG A 43 -8.08 -3.63 -7.59
N ASP A 44 -8.67 -4.35 -6.64
CA ASP A 44 -9.11 -5.73 -6.86
C ASP A 44 -10.10 -5.87 -8.04
N VAL A 45 -11.08 -4.96 -8.10
CA VAL A 45 -12.10 -4.94 -9.15
C VAL A 45 -11.45 -4.71 -10.52
N LEU A 46 -10.54 -3.75 -10.58
CA LEU A 46 -9.81 -3.45 -11.81
C LEU A 46 -8.93 -4.62 -12.26
N ASP A 47 -8.32 -5.37 -11.34
CA ASP A 47 -7.51 -6.54 -11.69
C ASP A 47 -8.34 -7.70 -12.23
N VAL A 48 -9.52 -7.94 -11.65
CA VAL A 48 -10.49 -8.90 -12.21
C VAL A 48 -10.90 -8.50 -13.63
N ILE A 49 -11.24 -7.23 -13.85
CA ILE A 49 -11.72 -6.73 -15.15
C ILE A 49 -10.60 -6.76 -16.21
N THR A 50 -9.38 -6.35 -15.85
CA THR A 50 -8.32 -6.11 -16.83
C THR A 50 -7.43 -7.30 -17.09
N ALA A 51 -7.15 -8.12 -16.08
CA ALA A 51 -6.24 -9.25 -16.18
C ALA A 51 -6.96 -10.60 -16.22
N GLY A 52 -8.26 -10.64 -15.90
CA GLY A 52 -8.97 -11.88 -15.61
C GLY A 52 -8.58 -12.45 -14.25
N HIS A 53 -9.49 -13.21 -13.63
CA HIS A 53 -9.29 -13.78 -12.30
C HIS A 53 -7.95 -14.53 -12.18
N TRP A 54 -7.16 -14.15 -11.16
CA TRP A 54 -6.03 -14.93 -10.65
C TRP A 54 -4.90 -15.20 -11.67
N ARG A 55 -4.71 -14.30 -12.65
CA ARG A 55 -3.58 -14.40 -13.58
C ARG A 55 -2.29 -13.77 -13.01
N SER A 56 -1.15 -14.26 -13.47
CA SER A 56 0.21 -13.86 -13.07
C SER A 56 0.58 -12.39 -13.32
N GLY A 57 -0.34 -11.54 -13.81
CA GLY A 57 -0.12 -10.10 -13.96
C GLY A 57 -0.55 -9.25 -12.77
N GLY A 58 -1.53 -9.73 -11.99
CA GLY A 58 -2.12 -8.98 -10.85
C GLY A 58 -1.44 -9.26 -9.50
N GLN A 59 -0.63 -10.32 -9.40
CA GLN A 59 0.03 -10.75 -8.16
C GLN A 59 0.78 -9.62 -7.45
N LYS A 60 1.48 -8.76 -8.19
CA LYS A 60 2.28 -7.67 -7.62
C LYS A 60 1.41 -6.58 -6.99
N HIS A 61 0.18 -6.39 -7.48
CA HIS A 61 -0.78 -5.45 -6.90
C HIS A 61 -1.27 -5.95 -5.54
N HIS A 62 -1.25 -7.28 -5.35
CA HIS A 62 -1.65 -7.96 -4.12
C HIS A 62 -0.49 -8.38 -3.23
N PHE A 63 0.75 -7.96 -3.52
CA PHE A 63 1.95 -8.39 -2.81
C PHE A 63 2.12 -9.94 -2.74
N MET A 64 1.64 -10.65 -3.76
CA MET A 64 1.71 -12.10 -3.91
C MET A 64 2.68 -12.48 -5.03
N ARG A 65 3.02 -13.78 -5.13
CA ARG A 65 3.89 -14.31 -6.19
C ARG A 65 3.11 -15.08 -7.24
N ALA A 66 3.58 -15.08 -8.49
CA ALA A 66 3.04 -15.98 -9.50
C ALA A 66 3.53 -17.42 -9.24
N ASP A 67 2.85 -18.42 -9.82
CA ASP A 67 3.36 -19.78 -9.76
C ASP A 67 4.75 -19.87 -10.44
N GLY A 68 5.65 -20.66 -9.85
CA GLY A 68 7.06 -20.74 -10.24
C GLY A 68 7.93 -19.51 -9.92
N GLN A 69 7.35 -18.38 -9.49
CA GLN A 69 8.11 -17.19 -9.08
C GLN A 69 8.70 -17.37 -7.68
N SER A 70 9.96 -16.99 -7.46
CA SER A 70 10.55 -17.03 -6.12
C SER A 70 9.97 -15.93 -5.23
N GLU A 71 9.97 -16.15 -3.91
CA GLU A 71 9.48 -15.15 -2.95
C GLU A 71 10.29 -13.86 -3.02
N ARG A 72 11.61 -13.97 -3.21
CA ARG A 72 12.51 -12.83 -3.40
C ARG A 72 12.09 -11.96 -4.59
N GLN A 73 11.80 -12.58 -5.73
CA GLN A 73 11.35 -11.86 -6.92
C GLN A 73 10.01 -11.16 -6.69
N ALA A 74 9.06 -11.85 -6.05
CA ALA A 74 7.75 -11.28 -5.75
C ALA A 74 7.82 -10.12 -4.75
N TYR A 75 8.66 -10.25 -3.72
CA TYR A 75 8.96 -9.17 -2.77
C TYR A 75 9.47 -7.93 -3.50
N GLU A 76 10.46 -8.09 -4.38
CA GLU A 76 11.00 -6.96 -5.15
C GLU A 76 9.94 -6.32 -6.07
N LEU A 77 9.06 -7.11 -6.69
CA LEU A 77 7.97 -6.56 -7.50
C LEU A 77 6.94 -5.80 -6.66
N GLY A 78 6.48 -6.37 -5.54
CA GLY A 78 5.54 -5.70 -4.63
C GLY A 78 6.12 -4.42 -4.05
N LYS A 79 7.37 -4.46 -3.57
CA LYS A 79 8.11 -3.29 -3.07
C LYS A 79 8.22 -2.20 -4.16
N ARG A 80 8.59 -2.56 -5.38
CA ARG A 80 8.65 -1.61 -6.51
C ARG A 80 7.29 -1.05 -6.87
N TRP A 81 6.23 -1.86 -6.81
CA TRP A 81 4.88 -1.40 -7.08
C TRP A 81 4.45 -0.30 -6.12
N VAL A 82 4.64 -0.51 -4.82
CA VAL A 82 4.38 0.51 -3.78
C VAL A 82 5.24 1.76 -4.01
N ALA A 83 6.54 1.58 -4.26
CA ALA A 83 7.47 2.69 -4.48
C ALA A 83 7.09 3.56 -5.68
N SER A 84 6.83 2.93 -6.84
CA SER A 84 6.54 3.65 -8.08
C SER A 84 5.24 4.45 -7.98
N ASN A 85 4.19 3.82 -7.45
CA ASN A 85 2.89 4.48 -7.27
C ASN A 85 2.96 5.62 -6.23
N GLY A 86 3.65 5.41 -5.11
CA GLY A 86 3.89 6.48 -4.13
C GLY A 86 4.69 7.63 -4.75
N LYS A 87 5.73 7.34 -5.53
CA LYS A 87 6.55 8.37 -6.19
C LYS A 87 5.73 9.16 -7.21
N GLU A 88 4.88 8.49 -7.97
CA GLU A 88 3.96 9.11 -8.92
C GLU A 88 2.98 10.06 -8.22
N ALA A 89 2.37 9.63 -7.10
CA ALA A 89 1.53 10.50 -6.27
C ALA A 89 2.30 11.74 -5.81
N ALA A 90 3.56 11.58 -5.38
CA ALA A 90 4.41 12.68 -4.93
C ALA A 90 4.75 13.66 -6.07
N ILE A 91 5.01 13.15 -7.28
CA ILE A 91 5.24 13.98 -8.48
C ILE A 91 3.99 14.79 -8.83
N SER A 92 2.82 14.16 -8.84
CA SER A 92 1.54 14.82 -9.11
C SER A 92 1.22 15.90 -8.06
N LEU A 93 1.47 15.60 -6.79
CA LEU A 93 1.27 16.58 -5.71
C LEU A 93 2.26 17.75 -5.81
N ARG A 94 3.50 17.48 -6.20
CA ARG A 94 4.50 18.53 -6.44
C ARG A 94 4.09 19.47 -7.56
N LYS A 95 3.49 18.95 -8.64
CA LYS A 95 2.91 19.76 -9.72
C LYS A 95 1.80 20.67 -9.18
N LEU A 96 0.93 20.17 -8.30
CA LEU A 96 -0.08 20.98 -7.63
C LEU A 96 0.53 22.11 -6.80
N PHE A 97 1.54 21.81 -5.97
CA PHE A 97 2.20 22.84 -5.16
C PHE A 97 2.86 23.92 -6.03
N LYS A 98 3.49 23.54 -7.14
CA LYS A 98 4.08 24.50 -8.09
C LYS A 98 3.02 25.36 -8.79
N ALA A 99 1.85 24.80 -9.10
CA ALA A 99 0.75 25.54 -9.70
C ALA A 99 0.09 26.53 -8.72
N GLY A 100 0.20 26.30 -7.41
CA GLY A 100 -0.32 27.19 -6.36
C GLY A 100 -1.85 27.26 -6.29
N SER A 101 -2.58 26.39 -6.99
CA SER A 101 -4.04 26.40 -7.04
C SER A 101 -4.62 25.01 -7.25
N THR A 102 -5.69 24.69 -6.51
CA THR A 102 -6.47 23.45 -6.65
C THR A 102 -7.63 23.58 -7.63
N ARG A 103 -7.90 24.78 -8.18
CA ARG A 103 -9.16 25.13 -8.87
C ARG A 103 -9.52 24.24 -10.07
N ASN A 104 -8.57 23.51 -10.65
CA ASN A 104 -8.80 22.52 -11.72
C ASN A 104 -7.96 21.26 -11.52
N PHE A 105 -7.51 20.99 -10.30
CA PHE A 105 -6.64 19.85 -10.05
C PHE A 105 -7.46 18.57 -9.96
N ASN A 106 -7.24 17.64 -10.89
CA ASN A 106 -7.84 16.31 -10.80
C ASN A 106 -7.16 15.52 -9.68
N GLN A 107 -7.87 15.35 -8.57
CA GLN A 107 -7.38 14.70 -7.36
C GLN A 107 -6.94 13.26 -7.60
N ASN A 108 -7.50 12.60 -8.63
CA ASN A 108 -7.12 11.23 -9.01
C ASN A 108 -5.64 11.10 -9.41
N PHE A 109 -4.97 12.17 -9.84
CA PHE A 109 -3.54 12.11 -10.16
C PHE A 109 -2.65 11.90 -8.93
N VAL A 110 -3.15 12.20 -7.73
CA VAL A 110 -2.46 11.90 -6.46
C VAL A 110 -3.11 10.69 -5.80
N ALA A 111 -4.43 10.72 -5.66
CA ALA A 111 -5.20 9.73 -4.93
C ALA A 111 -5.18 8.34 -5.58
N GLY A 112 -5.16 8.26 -6.92
CA GLY A 112 -5.11 6.99 -7.65
C GLY A 112 -3.84 6.20 -7.35
N PRO A 113 -2.65 6.73 -7.70
CA PRO A 113 -1.40 6.07 -7.38
C PRO A 113 -1.24 5.82 -5.87
N LEU A 114 -1.59 6.78 -5.01
CA LEU A 114 -1.51 6.55 -3.56
C LEU A 114 -2.42 5.41 -3.09
N GLY A 115 -3.63 5.31 -3.63
CA GLY A 115 -4.58 4.22 -3.33
C GLY A 115 -4.05 2.86 -3.77
N TYR A 116 -3.45 2.76 -4.96
CA TYR A 116 -2.83 1.53 -5.44
C TYR A 116 -1.61 1.11 -4.61
N ALA A 117 -0.83 2.07 -4.13
CA ALA A 117 0.26 1.80 -3.20
C ALA A 117 -0.26 1.32 -1.84
N PHE A 118 -1.34 1.95 -1.33
CA PHE A 118 -1.99 1.55 -0.09
C PHE A 118 -2.52 0.13 -0.16
N HIS A 119 -3.23 -0.22 -1.23
CA HIS A 119 -3.77 -1.55 -1.44
C HIS A 119 -2.69 -2.64 -1.33
N ALA A 120 -1.63 -2.54 -2.16
CA ALA A 120 -0.53 -3.50 -2.14
C ALA A 120 0.21 -3.53 -0.79
N LEU A 121 0.37 -2.37 -0.15
CA LEU A 121 1.00 -2.28 1.15
C LEU A 121 0.16 -2.96 2.24
N GLN A 122 -1.15 -2.76 2.24
CA GLN A 122 -2.08 -3.41 3.17
C GLN A 122 -2.09 -4.93 2.98
N ASP A 123 -2.08 -5.39 1.73
CA ASP A 123 -1.96 -6.81 1.40
C ASP A 123 -0.65 -7.42 1.92
N SER A 124 0.44 -6.65 1.97
CA SER A 124 1.69 -7.12 2.58
C SER A 124 1.57 -7.45 4.09
N TYR A 125 0.50 -6.99 4.76
CA TYR A 125 0.17 -7.31 6.15
C TYR A 125 -1.01 -8.29 6.29
N ALA A 126 -1.68 -8.64 5.19
CA ALA A 126 -2.78 -9.58 5.19
C ALA A 126 -2.24 -11.04 5.25
N PRO A 127 -2.60 -11.84 6.26
CA PRO A 127 -2.14 -13.23 6.40
C PRO A 127 -2.50 -14.12 5.22
N ALA A 128 -3.51 -13.74 4.45
CA ALA A 128 -3.92 -14.47 3.27
C ALA A 128 -2.97 -14.26 2.08
N HIS A 129 -2.16 -13.20 2.09
CA HIS A 129 -1.21 -12.82 1.05
C HIS A 129 0.24 -13.09 1.44
N VAL A 130 0.59 -12.75 2.68
CA VAL A 130 1.96 -12.76 3.19
C VAL A 130 1.97 -13.31 4.62
N THR A 131 2.94 -14.16 4.93
CA THR A 131 3.23 -14.51 6.33
C THR A 131 4.24 -13.52 6.89
N ARG A 132 3.89 -12.84 7.98
CA ARG A 132 4.84 -12.03 8.77
C ARG A 132 5.04 -12.63 10.15
N THR A 133 6.30 -12.71 10.56
CA THR A 133 6.67 -13.17 11.90
C THR A 133 7.11 -11.99 12.74
N LYS A 134 6.55 -11.84 13.95
CA LYS A 134 7.01 -10.83 14.90
C LYS A 134 8.40 -11.20 15.41
N ARG A 135 9.36 -10.29 15.28
CA ARG A 135 10.73 -10.42 15.80
C ARG A 135 11.03 -9.15 16.59
N GLU A 136 11.12 -9.29 17.91
CA GLU A 136 11.23 -8.15 18.82
C GLU A 136 10.09 -7.15 18.60
N MET A 137 10.40 -5.97 18.07
CA MET A 137 9.45 -4.90 17.80
C MET A 137 8.88 -4.93 16.37
N ASP A 138 9.48 -5.71 15.45
CA ASP A 138 9.18 -5.64 14.01
C ASP A 138 8.39 -6.84 13.49
N PHE A 139 7.56 -6.62 12.47
CA PHE A 139 6.90 -7.68 11.70
C PHE A 139 7.62 -7.94 10.38
N VAL A 140 8.38 -9.04 10.34
CA VAL A 140 9.23 -9.42 9.21
C VAL A 140 8.51 -10.36 8.26
N ILE A 141 8.53 -10.05 6.96
CA ILE A 141 7.98 -10.90 5.90
C ILE A 141 8.84 -12.16 5.79
N THR A 142 8.22 -13.33 6.01
CA THR A 142 8.90 -14.64 5.97
C THR A 142 8.35 -15.57 4.90
N ARG A 143 7.20 -15.25 4.30
CA ARG A 143 6.63 -16.03 3.19
C ARG A 143 5.75 -15.15 2.31
N ILE A 144 5.77 -15.35 1.00
CA ILE A 144 4.85 -14.71 0.06
C ILE A 144 4.03 -15.80 -0.65
N HIS A 145 2.70 -15.71 -0.54
CA HIS A 145 1.80 -16.74 -1.04
C HIS A 145 1.61 -16.62 -2.55
N VAL A 146 1.24 -17.74 -3.19
CA VAL A 146 1.00 -17.78 -4.63
C VAL A 146 -0.37 -17.18 -4.93
N TYR A 147 -0.42 -16.33 -5.95
CA TYR A 147 -1.65 -15.76 -6.47
C TYR A 147 -2.36 -16.78 -7.36
N ASP A 148 -3.00 -17.76 -6.73
CA ASP A 148 -3.72 -18.84 -7.39
C ASP A 148 -5.04 -19.17 -6.67
N GLU A 149 -5.90 -19.95 -7.32
CA GLU A 149 -7.19 -20.37 -6.76
C GLU A 149 -7.02 -21.22 -5.49
N LYS A 150 -5.95 -22.01 -5.41
CA LYS A 150 -5.68 -22.87 -4.26
C LYS A 150 -5.47 -22.06 -2.99
N ASN A 151 -4.67 -20.99 -3.02
CA ASN A 151 -4.48 -20.10 -1.87
C ASN A 151 -5.73 -19.24 -1.59
N LYS A 152 -6.61 -19.06 -2.58
CA LYS A 152 -7.87 -18.32 -2.41
C LYS A 152 -8.98 -19.15 -1.78
N THR A 153 -8.99 -20.46 -1.98
CA THR A 153 -10.06 -21.36 -1.52
C THR A 153 -9.64 -22.20 -0.31
N ALA A 154 -10.58 -22.49 0.59
CA ALA A 154 -10.32 -23.35 1.74
C ALA A 154 -10.02 -24.79 1.28
N HIS A 155 -8.97 -25.41 1.81
CA HIS A 155 -8.61 -26.79 1.49
C HIS A 155 -7.71 -27.41 2.57
N GLY A 156 -7.97 -28.66 2.95
CA GLY A 156 -7.19 -29.33 4.00
C GLY A 156 -7.19 -28.53 5.31
N SER A 157 -6.01 -28.17 5.82
CA SER A 157 -5.83 -27.29 6.99
C SER A 157 -5.71 -25.80 6.62
N TRP A 158 -5.82 -25.43 5.35
CA TRP A 158 -5.81 -24.04 4.91
C TRP A 158 -7.22 -23.46 4.98
N PRO A 159 -7.46 -22.43 5.80
CA PRO A 159 -8.79 -21.85 6.02
C PRO A 159 -9.34 -21.08 4.81
N GLY A 160 -8.52 -20.80 3.80
CA GLY A 160 -8.92 -20.00 2.64
C GLY A 160 -8.79 -18.50 2.86
N HIS A 161 -8.80 -17.76 1.76
CA HIS A 161 -8.51 -16.32 1.75
C HIS A 161 -9.62 -15.51 2.43
N ASP A 162 -10.88 -15.88 2.21
CA ASP A 162 -12.02 -15.19 2.86
C ASP A 162 -12.02 -15.33 4.39
N GLU A 163 -11.61 -16.48 4.96
CA GLU A 163 -11.56 -16.65 6.42
C GLU A 163 -10.38 -15.88 7.03
N LEU A 164 -9.20 -15.93 6.38
CA LEU A 164 -8.01 -15.22 6.84
C LEU A 164 -8.21 -13.70 6.79
N ASP A 165 -8.80 -13.20 5.72
CA ASP A 165 -9.10 -11.79 5.57
C ASP A 165 -10.18 -11.35 6.57
N GLN A 166 -11.23 -12.14 6.81
CA GLN A 166 -12.24 -11.78 7.81
C GLN A 166 -11.67 -11.57 9.21
N LYS A 167 -10.69 -12.37 9.62
CA LYS A 167 -10.05 -12.25 10.93
C LYS A 167 -8.99 -11.14 10.98
N ALA A 168 -8.32 -10.87 9.86
CA ALA A 168 -7.16 -9.98 9.83
C ALA A 168 -7.42 -8.60 9.19
N SER A 169 -8.10 -8.54 8.03
CA SER A 169 -8.29 -7.30 7.26
C SER A 169 -9.46 -6.46 7.77
N VAL A 170 -10.45 -7.04 8.45
CA VAL A 170 -11.59 -6.29 9.03
C VAL A 170 -11.22 -5.62 10.37
N ASN A 171 -10.09 -5.98 10.98
CA ASN A 171 -9.74 -5.49 12.32
C ASN A 171 -8.42 -4.75 12.35
N TRP A 172 -8.43 -3.48 11.93
CA TRP A 172 -7.29 -2.55 12.08
C TRP A 172 -6.78 -2.42 13.53
N ARG A 173 -7.54 -2.91 14.52
CA ARG A 173 -7.14 -2.91 15.93
C ARG A 173 -6.23 -4.09 16.31
N ASN A 174 -6.08 -5.09 15.45
CA ASN A 174 -5.08 -6.13 15.67
C ASN A 174 -3.65 -5.60 15.35
N PRO A 175 -2.58 -6.23 15.86
CA PRO A 175 -1.23 -5.72 15.68
C PRO A 175 -0.81 -5.52 14.20
N LEU A 176 -1.13 -6.47 13.31
CA LEU A 176 -0.79 -6.34 11.89
C LEU A 176 -1.56 -5.21 11.19
N GLY A 177 -2.84 -5.02 11.56
CA GLY A 177 -3.67 -3.93 11.08
C GLY A 177 -3.16 -2.57 11.54
N GLN A 178 -2.70 -2.46 12.78
CA GLN A 178 -2.08 -1.23 13.30
C GLN A 178 -0.77 -0.90 12.56
N GLU A 179 0.06 -1.91 12.28
CA GLU A 179 1.26 -1.75 11.45
C GLU A 179 0.93 -1.35 10.01
N ALA A 180 -0.10 -1.95 9.40
CA ALA A 180 -0.57 -1.55 8.07
C ALA A 180 -1.02 -0.08 8.04
N VAL A 181 -1.78 0.36 9.06
CA VAL A 181 -2.19 1.76 9.22
C VAL A 181 -0.97 2.67 9.37
N ALA A 182 -0.01 2.30 10.22
CA ALA A 182 1.22 3.07 10.43
C ALA A 182 2.06 3.18 9.15
N ALA A 183 2.18 2.09 8.40
CA ALA A 183 2.87 2.05 7.12
C ALA A 183 2.18 2.94 6.06
N CYS A 184 0.85 2.84 5.90
CA CYS A 184 0.10 3.71 5.00
C CYS A 184 0.23 5.19 5.38
N ARG A 185 0.14 5.51 6.68
CA ARG A 185 0.31 6.87 7.21
C ARG A 185 1.70 7.42 6.89
N GLU A 186 2.75 6.64 7.13
CA GLU A 186 4.12 7.09 6.86
C GLU A 186 4.36 7.22 5.36
N LEU A 187 3.81 6.34 4.51
CA LEU A 187 3.88 6.50 3.06
C LEU A 187 3.23 7.81 2.59
N ALA A 188 2.03 8.15 3.09
CA ALA A 188 1.38 9.43 2.77
C ALA A 188 2.24 10.64 3.19
N LYS A 189 2.90 10.54 4.35
CA LYS A 189 3.84 11.57 4.80
C LYS A 189 5.06 11.68 3.89
N ILE A 190 5.66 10.57 3.46
CA ILE A 190 6.79 10.56 2.52
C ILE A 190 6.39 11.22 1.19
N VAL A 191 5.19 10.92 0.70
CA VAL A 191 4.62 11.54 -0.51
C VAL A 191 4.55 13.06 -0.37
N VAL A 192 3.97 13.56 0.72
CA VAL A 192 3.82 15.00 0.95
C VAL A 192 5.17 15.68 1.18
N VAL A 193 6.03 15.13 2.04
CA VAL A 193 7.35 15.70 2.35
C VAL A 193 8.23 15.76 1.11
N SER A 194 8.24 14.70 0.30
CA SER A 194 9.00 14.70 -0.96
C SER A 194 8.46 15.74 -1.93
N ALA A 195 7.13 15.85 -2.05
CA ALA A 195 6.49 16.80 -2.96
C ALA A 195 6.79 18.28 -2.64
N LEU A 196 7.13 18.60 -1.38
CA LEU A 196 7.49 19.96 -0.95
C LEU A 196 8.91 20.37 -1.36
N GLU A 197 9.75 19.44 -1.84
CA GLU A 197 11.10 19.76 -2.29
C GLU A 197 11.09 20.66 -3.54
N LYS A 198 11.86 21.75 -3.48
CA LYS A 198 11.85 22.81 -4.50
C LYS A 198 12.49 22.34 -5.81
N THR A 199 13.62 21.64 -5.73
CA THR A 199 14.40 21.20 -6.89
C THR A 199 14.13 19.73 -7.24
N ASP A 200 14.38 19.36 -8.50
CA ASP A 200 14.20 17.96 -8.94
C ASP A 200 15.22 17.04 -8.25
N THR A 201 16.48 17.49 -8.14
CA THR A 201 17.52 16.76 -7.40
C THR A 201 17.18 16.63 -5.91
N GLY A 202 16.58 17.66 -5.30
CA GLY A 202 16.11 17.62 -3.92
C GLY A 202 15.00 16.59 -3.72
N PHE A 203 14.01 16.60 -4.62
CA PHE A 203 12.92 15.62 -4.66
C PHE A 203 13.46 14.18 -4.75
N GLU A 204 14.33 13.90 -5.72
CA GLU A 204 14.88 12.55 -5.94
C GLU A 204 15.67 12.04 -4.73
N ARG A 205 16.51 12.91 -4.14
CA ARG A 205 17.28 12.57 -2.94
C ARG A 205 16.38 12.30 -1.74
N ARG A 206 15.39 13.17 -1.52
CA ARG A 206 14.44 13.06 -0.41
C ARG A 206 13.61 11.78 -0.52
N TRP A 207 13.01 11.55 -1.68
CA TRP A 207 12.22 10.35 -1.94
C TRP A 207 13.03 9.08 -1.69
N THR A 208 14.22 8.99 -2.29
CA THR A 208 15.08 7.81 -2.17
C THR A 208 15.47 7.52 -0.72
N SER A 209 15.91 8.53 0.02
CA SER A 209 16.33 8.38 1.42
C SER A 209 15.16 7.98 2.34
N LEU A 210 14.01 8.64 2.19
CA LEU A 210 12.83 8.31 2.98
C LEU A 210 12.28 6.91 2.64
N TRP A 211 12.27 6.54 1.36
CA TRP A 211 11.83 5.22 0.93
C TRP A 211 12.75 4.10 1.44
N GLN A 212 14.07 4.32 1.46
CA GLN A 212 15.01 3.36 2.06
C GLN A 212 14.71 3.13 3.55
N THR A 213 14.47 4.21 4.29
CA THR A 213 14.09 4.14 5.70
C THR A 213 12.73 3.46 5.88
N PHE A 214 11.77 3.75 5.00
CA PHE A 214 10.47 3.11 5.01
C PHE A 214 10.58 1.59 4.85
N VAL A 215 11.38 1.14 3.88
CA VAL A 215 11.60 -0.29 3.62
C VAL A 215 12.24 -0.98 4.82
N SER A 216 13.22 -0.34 5.46
CA SER A 216 13.92 -0.92 6.63
C SER A 216 13.06 -1.02 7.89
N VAL A 217 11.86 -0.46 7.90
CA VAL A 217 10.91 -0.51 9.03
C VAL A 217 9.67 -1.34 8.65
N PHE A 218 9.00 -0.98 7.56
CA PHE A 218 7.68 -1.51 7.23
C PHE A 218 7.71 -2.65 6.20
N LEU A 219 8.82 -2.89 5.51
CA LEU A 219 8.93 -3.96 4.50
C LEU A 219 10.16 -4.84 4.77
N LEU A 220 10.55 -4.99 6.04
CA LEU A 220 11.57 -5.94 6.47
C LEU A 220 11.22 -7.36 6.01
N GLU A 221 12.21 -8.08 5.51
CA GLU A 221 12.03 -9.44 5.00
C GLU A 221 13.15 -10.38 5.48
N ARG A 222 12.84 -11.67 5.53
CA ARG A 222 13.79 -12.76 5.71
C ARG A 222 13.31 -13.97 4.92
N LEU A 223 13.33 -13.82 3.60
CA LEU A 223 12.89 -14.83 2.65
C LEU A 223 14.02 -15.81 2.34
N SER A 224 13.67 -17.08 2.15
CA SER A 224 14.62 -18.08 1.65
C SER A 224 15.15 -17.66 0.28
N VAL A 225 16.44 -17.91 0.07
CA VAL A 225 17.13 -17.69 -1.22
C VAL A 225 16.59 -18.68 -2.25
#